data_AF-A0A0R1F1G6-F1
#
_entry.id   AF-A0A0R1F1G6-F1
#
_cell.length_a   1.000
_cell.length_b   1.000
_cell.length_c   1.000
_cell.angle_alpha   90.00
_cell.angle_beta   90.00
_cell.angle_gamma   90.00
#
_symmetry.space_group_name_H-M   'P 1'
#
loop_
_entity.id
_entity.type
_entity.pdbx_description
1 polymer ?
#
loop_
_entity_poly.entity_id
_entity_poly.type
_entity_poly.pdbx_seq_one_letter_code
_entity_poly.pdbx_strand_id
1 'polypeptide(L)' 'MQGTGDVINLLKRLIAHTELKQMAKESFVQDFISSVLGFTVLEVMGFLPDNKASRGTSFESLLDMYLNEIKG' A
#
# COMPACT_ATOMS: atom_id res chain seq x y z
N MET A 1 19.12 6.08 -4.91
CA MET A 1 17.76 5.69 -5.36
C MET A 1 17.52 4.17 -5.35
N GLN A 2 18.51 3.34 -5.01
CA GLN A 2 18.39 1.87 -5.03
C GLN A 2 17.33 1.33 -4.05
N GLY A 3 17.27 1.87 -2.83
CA GLY A 3 16.29 1.44 -1.81
C GLY A 3 14.82 1.64 -2.20
N THR A 4 14.48 2.69 -2.94
CA THR A 4 13.11 2.88 -3.44
C THR A 4 12.71 1.82 -4.46
N GLY A 5 13.64 1.44 -5.34
CA GLY A 5 13.44 0.36 -6.31
C GLY A 5 13.26 -1.00 -5.62
N ASP A 6 14.02 -1.27 -4.56
CA ASP A 6 13.92 -2.50 -3.79
C ASP A 6 12.57 -2.64 -3.06
N VAL A 7 12.05 -1.54 -2.50
CA VAL A 7 10.72 -1.50 -1.87
C VAL A 7 9.61 -1.75 -2.90
N ILE A 8 9.67 -1.11 -4.07
CA ILE A 8 8.68 -1.34 -5.14
C ILE A 8 8.71 -2.81 -5.59
N ASN A 9 9.89 -3.40 -5.75
CA ASN A 9 10.04 -4.80 -6.14
C ASN A 9 9.54 -5.77 -5.06
N LEU A 10 9.68 -5.43 -3.78
CA LEU A 10 9.08 -6.20 -2.69
C LEU A 10 7.55 -6.14 -2.74
N LEU A 11 6.97 -4.94 -2.87
CA LEU A 11 5.53 -4.75 -2.94
C LEU A 11 4.92 -5.48 -4.14
N LYS A 12 5.55 -5.39 -5.32
CA LYS A 12 5.14 -6.15 -6.51
C LYS A 12 5.13 -7.67 -6.27
N ARG A 13 6.16 -8.21 -5.60
CA ARG A 13 6.25 -9.65 -5.29
C ARG A 13 5.17 -10.09 -4.31
N LEU A 14 4.85 -9.26 -3.32
CA LEU A 14 3.82 -9.56 -2.32
C LEU A 14 2.46 -9.83 -2.97
N ILE A 15 2.11 -9.06 -4.00
CA ILE A 15 0.81 -9.14 -4.68
C ILE A 15 0.86 -9.86 -6.05
N ALA A 16 2.02 -10.39 -6.44
CA ALA A 16 2.20 -10.98 -7.77
C ALA A 16 1.28 -12.19 -8.00
N HIS A 17 0.89 -12.89 -6.94
CA HIS A 17 0.10 -14.11 -7.00
C HIS A 17 -1.29 -13.97 -6.37
N THR A 18 -1.73 -12.75 -6.07
CA THR A 18 -3.08 -12.53 -5.52
C THR A 18 -4.10 -12.64 -6.63
N GLU A 19 -5.11 -13.48 -6.43
CA GLU A 19 -6.33 -13.44 -7.20
C GLU A 19 -7.25 -12.36 -6.64
N LEU A 20 -7.88 -11.58 -7.53
CA LEU A 20 -8.71 -10.45 -7.15
C LEU A 20 -10.18 -10.76 -7.38
N LYS A 21 -11.04 -10.14 -6.57
CA LYS A 21 -12.50 -10.32 -6.65
C LYS A 21 -13.05 -9.72 -7.94
N GLN A 22 -12.73 -8.46 -8.20
CA GLN A 22 -13.30 -7.65 -9.27
C GLN A 22 -12.27 -6.76 -9.98
N MET A 23 -11.25 -6.24 -9.29
CA MET A 23 -10.27 -5.32 -9.88
C MET A 23 -9.37 -6.02 -10.90
N ALA A 24 -9.02 -5.27 -11.95
CA ALA A 24 -7.96 -5.67 -12.87
C ALA A 24 -6.61 -5.68 -12.13
N LYS A 25 -5.83 -6.74 -12.35
CA LYS A 25 -4.56 -6.97 -11.64
C LYS A 25 -3.57 -5.82 -11.77
N GLU A 26 -3.44 -5.27 -12.97
CA GLU A 26 -2.50 -4.16 -13.22
C GLU A 26 -2.92 -2.88 -12.47
N SER A 27 -4.22 -2.55 -12.49
CA SER A 27 -4.77 -1.41 -11.73
C SER A 27 -4.57 -1.59 -10.23
N PHE A 28 -4.89 -2.77 -9.69
CA PHE A 28 -4.68 -3.07 -8.28
C PHE A 28 -3.20 -2.92 -7.87
N VAL A 29 -2.28 -3.45 -8.68
CA VAL A 29 -0.83 -3.33 -8.44
C VAL A 29 -0.38 -1.87 -8.41
N GLN A 30 -0.83 -1.08 -9.38
CA GLN A 30 -0.47 0.33 -9.47
C GLN A 30 -1.05 1.14 -8.31
N ASP A 31 -2.32 0.94 -7.98
CA ASP A 31 -3.03 1.67 -6.92
C ASP A 31 -2.48 1.33 -5.54
N PHE A 32 -2.21 0.05 -5.28
CA PHE A 32 -1.60 -0.42 -4.03
C PHE A 32 -0.23 0.21 -3.81
N ILE A 33 0.67 0.13 -4.81
CA ILE A 33 2.03 0.68 -4.71
C ILE A 33 1.96 2.21 -4.52
N SER A 34 1.11 2.90 -5.29
CA SER A 34 0.96 4.35 -5.19
C SER A 34 0.45 4.78 -3.82
N SER A 35 -0.49 4.03 -3.25
CA SER A 35 -1.08 4.32 -1.94
C SER A 35 -0.09 4.11 -0.80
N VAL A 36 0.67 3.00 -0.81
CA VAL A 36 1.70 2.73 0.19
C VAL A 36 2.83 3.76 0.12
N LEU A 37 3.31 4.10 -1.08
CA LEU A 37 4.33 5.12 -1.25
C LEU A 37 3.81 6.51 -0.86
N GLY A 38 2.60 6.87 -1.26
CA GLY A 38 1.97 8.14 -0.91
C GLY A 38 1.83 8.32 0.60
N PHE A 39 1.33 7.31 1.30
CA PHE A 39 1.25 7.32 2.76
C PHE A 39 2.63 7.52 3.41
N THR A 40 3.63 6.77 2.93
CA THR A 40 5.01 6.86 3.43
C THR A 40 5.62 8.25 3.22
N VAL A 41 5.37 8.87 2.07
CA VAL A 41 5.83 10.24 1.78
C VAL A 41 5.19 11.25 2.73
N LEU A 42 3.86 11.17 2.92
CA LEU A 42 3.15 12.04 3.87
C LEU A 42 3.67 11.86 5.30
N GLU A 43 4.00 10.63 5.69
CA GLU A 43 4.58 10.34 6.99
C GLU A 43 5.96 10.99 7.17
N VAL A 44 6.87 10.78 6.22
CA VAL A 44 8.23 11.34 6.26
C VAL A 44 8.21 12.86 6.23
N MET A 45 7.29 13.47 5.47
CA MET A 45 7.12 14.92 5.41
C MET A 45 6.46 15.51 6.67
N GLY A 46 5.97 14.68 7.60
CA GLY A 46 5.29 15.14 8.82
C GLY A 46 3.90 15.72 8.55
N PHE A 47 3.26 15.35 7.44
CA PHE A 47 1.90 15.79 7.09
C PHE A 47 0.80 14.89 7.67
N LEU A 48 1.18 13.74 8.23
CA LEU A 48 0.24 12.89 8.95
C LEU A 48 0.03 13.40 10.39
N PRO A 49 -1.14 13.16 11.00
CA PRO A 49 -1.42 13.58 12.37
C PRO A 49 -0.36 13.10 13.37
N ASP A 50 0.04 13.95 14.30
CA ASP A 50 1.10 13.63 15.28
C ASP A 50 0.76 12.42 16.16
N ASN A 51 -0.53 12.13 16.34
CA ASN A 51 -0.99 10.96 17.07
C ASN A 51 -0.60 9.66 16.33
N LYS A 52 0.38 8.95 16.91
CA LYS A 52 0.89 7.67 16.38
C LYS A 52 -0.18 6.57 16.31
N ALA A 53 -1.14 6.56 17.24
CA ALA A 53 -2.23 5.58 17.23
C ALA A 53 -3.15 5.80 16.02
N SER A 54 -3.51 7.05 15.72
CA SER A 54 -4.32 7.35 14.54
C SER A 54 -3.58 7.08 13.23
N ARG A 55 -2.26 7.27 13.18
CA ARG A 55 -1.44 6.92 12.00
C ARG A 55 -1.45 5.42 11.71
N GLY A 56 -1.25 4.60 12.74
CA GLY A 56 -1.34 3.13 12.62
C GLY A 56 -2.70 2.70 12.08
N THR A 57 -3.78 3.19 12.69
CA THR A 57 -5.15 2.89 12.25
C THR A 57 -5.42 3.33 10.80
N SER A 58 -4.93 4.50 10.37
CA SER A 58 -5.09 4.96 8.99
C SER A 58 -4.34 4.09 7.99
N PHE A 59 -3.12 3.64 8.31
CA PHE A 59 -2.37 2.74 7.45
C PHE A 59 -3.00 1.36 7.38
N GLU A 60 -3.44 0.81 8.52
CA GLU A 60 -4.17 -0.46 8.60
C GLU A 60 -5.45 -0.41 7.77
N SER A 61 -6.24 0.67 7.88
CA SER A 61 -7.47 0.86 7.11
C SER A 61 -7.20 0.91 5.59
N LEU A 62 -6.07 1.50 5.19
CA LEU A 62 -5.63 1.51 3.79
C LEU A 62 -5.28 0.09 3.33
N LEU A 63 -4.54 -0.68 4.13
CA LEU A 63 -4.20 -2.06 3.79
C LEU A 63 -5.45 -2.96 3.74
N ASP A 64 -6.36 -2.82 4.69
CA ASP A 64 -7.62 -3.57 4.75
C ASP A 64 -8.48 -3.36 3.50
N MET A 65 -8.48 -2.15 2.93
CA MET A 65 -9.16 -1.88 1.67
C MET A 65 -8.64 -2.77 0.53
N TYR A 66 -7.32 -2.89 0.41
CA TYR A 66 -6.69 -3.73 -0.62
C TYR A 66 -6.81 -5.22 -0.30
N LEU A 67 -6.70 -5.62 0.97
CA LEU A 67 -6.88 -7.02 1.39
C LEU A 67 -8.31 -7.51 1.14
N ASN A 68 -9.31 -6.63 1.32
CA ASN A 68 -10.69 -6.95 1.03
C ASN A 68 -10.95 -7.25 -0.45
N GLU A 69 -10.08 -6.82 -1.36
CA GLU A 69 -10.18 -7.10 -2.78
C GLU A 69 -9.59 -8.47 -3.17
N ILE A 70 -8.77 -9.08 -2.30
CA ILE A 70 -8.15 -10.39 -2.54
C ILE A 70 -9.21 -11.48 -2.39
N LYS A 71 -9.30 -12.40 -3.37
CA LYS A 71 -10.10 -13.63 -3.26
C LYS A 71 -9.46 -14.56 -2.23
N GLY A 72 -10.28 -15.01 -1.28
CA GLY A 72 -9.91 -16.02 -0.29
C GLY A 72 -10.04 -17.44 -0.81
#